data_AF-J2IM77-F1
#
_entry.id   AF-J2IM77-F1
#
_cell.length_a   1.000
_cell.length_b   1.000
_cell.length_c   1.000
_cell.angle_alpha   90.00
_cell.angle_beta   90.00
_cell.angle_gamma   90.00
#
_symmetry.space_group_name_H-M   'P 1'
#
loop_
_entity.id
_entity.type
_entity.pdbx_description
1 polymer ?
#
loop_
_entity_poly.entity_id
_entity_poly.type
_entity_poly.pdbx_seq_one_letter_code
_entity_poly.pdbx_strand_id
1 'polypeptide(L)'
;MPARTSAGSIALWRSDSGRPAASADRCPHRGMRLSHGFVRGEALSCIYHGWSYAQAGNCLRIPAHPGLTPPETIRVATQQIEEADGVIWVAVGEPTDQPPRFDGFVPLRSLTAQAGIAAIEAAAGAKKNANGFLRQSLHSEEIGFLLVEQEPDQTLVHVFIGDNATPLNRILASRAAEALRRKAEGVQTNGISA
;
A
#
# COMPACT_ATOMS: atom_id res chain seq x y z
N MET A 1 -7.04 -7.06 -2.28
CA MET A 1 -5.67 -6.89 -2.80
C MET A 1 -4.66 -7.26 -1.72
N PRO A 2 -3.62 -8.05 -2.03
CA PRO A 2 -2.55 -8.33 -1.08
C PRO A 2 -1.66 -7.10 -0.88
N ALA A 3 -1.21 -6.87 0.36
CA ALA A 3 -0.22 -5.86 0.71
C ALA A 3 0.58 -6.31 1.94
N ARG A 4 1.57 -5.52 2.35
CA ARG A 4 2.45 -5.82 3.48
C ARG A 4 2.72 -4.57 4.30
N THR A 5 2.87 -4.78 5.60
CA THR A 5 3.44 -3.83 6.56
C THR A 5 4.60 -4.51 7.29
N SER A 6 5.33 -3.78 8.13
CA SER A 6 6.34 -4.38 9.02
C SER A 6 5.74 -5.37 10.02
N ALA A 7 4.43 -5.30 10.30
CA ALA A 7 3.73 -6.27 11.15
C ALA A 7 3.30 -7.56 10.42
N GLY A 8 3.39 -7.59 9.08
CA GLY A 8 3.08 -8.78 8.30
C GLY A 8 2.20 -8.52 7.07
N SER A 9 1.73 -9.61 6.46
CA SER A 9 0.88 -9.56 5.26
C SER A 9 -0.56 -9.19 5.60
N ILE A 10 -1.13 -8.31 4.79
CA ILE A 10 -2.48 -7.78 4.96
C ILE A 10 -3.28 -7.92 3.66
N ALA A 11 -4.59 -8.06 3.81
CA ALA A 11 -5.56 -7.91 2.75
C ALA A 11 -6.16 -6.50 2.84
N LEU A 12 -5.85 -5.68 1.85
CA LEU A 12 -6.55 -4.42 1.60
C LEU A 12 -7.81 -4.69 0.79
N TRP A 13 -8.93 -4.16 1.24
CA TRP A 13 -10.21 -4.27 0.55
C TRP A 13 -11.03 -3.01 0.79
N ARG A 14 -12.02 -2.80 -0.06
CA ARG A 14 -12.94 -1.67 0.02
C ARG A 14 -14.35 -2.22 -0.05
N SER A 15 -15.22 -1.83 0.89
CA SER A 15 -16.62 -2.23 0.86
C SER A 15 -17.37 -1.57 -0.30
N ASP A 16 -18.60 -2.04 -0.56
CA ASP A 16 -19.46 -1.47 -1.59
C ASP A 16 -19.82 0.00 -1.31
N SER A 17 -19.88 0.41 -0.04
CA SER A 17 -19.99 1.84 0.36
C SER A 17 -18.71 2.65 0.16
N GLY A 18 -17.64 2.05 -0.33
CA GLY A 18 -16.38 2.74 -0.60
C GLY A 18 -15.45 2.86 0.61
N ARG A 19 -15.76 2.26 1.76
CA ARG A 19 -14.92 2.36 2.96
C ARG A 19 -13.73 1.38 2.89
N PRO A 20 -12.48 1.85 3.03
CA PRO A 20 -11.31 0.97 2.98
C PRO A 20 -11.15 0.21 4.31
N ALA A 21 -10.57 -0.99 4.23
CA ALA A 21 -10.26 -1.83 5.38
C ALA A 21 -8.95 -2.60 5.17
N ALA A 22 -8.21 -2.80 6.27
CA ALA A 22 -7.01 -3.62 6.34
C ALA A 22 -7.21 -4.75 7.35
N SER A 23 -7.24 -5.99 6.87
CA SER A 23 -7.27 -7.19 7.70
C SER A 23 -6.00 -8.00 7.52
N ALA A 24 -5.57 -8.77 8.52
CA ALA A 24 -4.52 -9.76 8.34
C ALA A 24 -4.84 -10.67 7.15
N ASP A 25 -3.86 -10.99 6.31
CA ASP A 25 -4.08 -11.80 5.10
C ASP A 25 -4.19 -13.31 5.39
N ARG A 26 -4.94 -13.67 6.44
CA ARG A 26 -5.06 -15.04 6.89
C ARG A 26 -6.41 -15.30 7.54
N CYS A 27 -7.20 -16.16 6.91
CA CYS A 27 -8.48 -16.60 7.44
C CYS A 27 -8.27 -17.46 8.71
N PRO A 28 -8.90 -17.12 9.86
CA PRO A 28 -8.74 -17.87 11.11
C PRO A 28 -9.27 -19.31 11.05
N HIS A 29 -10.07 -19.68 10.04
CA HIS A 29 -10.59 -21.05 9.90
C HIS A 29 -9.51 -22.05 9.47
N ARG A 30 -8.86 -21.82 8.32
CA ARG A 30 -7.87 -22.76 7.73
C ARG A 30 -6.67 -22.06 7.11
N GLY A 31 -6.47 -20.77 7.39
CA GLY A 31 -5.29 -20.02 6.97
C GLY A 31 -5.25 -19.57 5.50
N MET A 32 -6.34 -19.69 4.75
CA MET A 32 -6.41 -19.16 3.37
C MET A 32 -6.19 -17.65 3.36
N ARG A 33 -5.47 -17.15 2.35
CA ARG A 33 -5.27 -15.71 2.14
C ARG A 33 -6.61 -15.04 1.85
N LEU A 34 -6.96 -14.04 2.65
CA LEU A 34 -8.19 -13.28 2.50
C LEU A 34 -8.13 -12.31 1.32
N SER A 35 -6.92 -11.91 0.91
CA SER A 35 -6.65 -11.09 -0.26
C SER A 35 -7.07 -11.76 -1.59
N HIS A 36 -7.22 -13.09 -1.59
CA HIS A 36 -7.76 -13.88 -2.71
C HIS A 36 -9.29 -14.03 -2.63
N GLY A 37 -9.92 -13.49 -1.59
CA GLY A 37 -11.36 -13.45 -1.40
C GLY A 37 -12.05 -12.42 -2.30
N PHE A 38 -13.29 -12.12 -1.94
CA PHE A 38 -14.10 -11.12 -2.63
C PHE A 38 -14.95 -10.34 -1.62
N VAL A 39 -15.26 -9.10 -1.96
CA VAL A 39 -16.15 -8.25 -1.17
C VAL A 39 -17.59 -8.58 -1.49
N ARG A 40 -18.47 -8.60 -0.48
CA ARG A 40 -19.92 -8.66 -0.63
C ARG A 40 -20.55 -7.63 0.31
N GLY A 41 -21.05 -6.53 -0.22
CA GLY A 41 -21.56 -5.44 0.60
C GLY A 41 -20.45 -4.87 1.47
N GLU A 42 -20.63 -4.98 2.79
CA GLU A 42 -19.73 -4.43 3.81
C GLU A 42 -18.74 -5.44 4.39
N ALA A 43 -18.57 -6.59 3.75
CA ALA A 43 -17.79 -7.71 4.27
C ALA A 43 -16.81 -8.31 3.26
N LEU A 44 -15.65 -8.75 3.75
CA LEU A 44 -14.70 -9.57 3.00
C LEU A 44 -15.01 -11.05 3.19
N SER A 45 -15.26 -11.76 2.10
CA SER A 45 -15.54 -13.20 2.10
C SER A 45 -14.32 -13.99 1.66
N CYS A 46 -13.93 -14.97 2.49
CA CYS A 46 -12.86 -15.91 2.17
C CYS A 46 -13.28 -16.83 1.01
N ILE A 47 -12.42 -16.94 -0.01
CA ILE A 47 -12.70 -17.78 -1.19
C ILE A 47 -12.81 -19.27 -0.86
N TYR A 48 -12.22 -19.74 0.25
CA TYR A 48 -12.18 -21.17 0.54
C TYR A 48 -13.54 -21.73 0.98
N HIS A 49 -14.12 -21.18 2.05
CA HIS A 49 -15.38 -21.68 2.63
C HIS A 49 -16.44 -20.58 2.76
N GLY A 50 -16.19 -19.39 2.19
CA GLY A 50 -17.13 -18.28 2.18
C GLY A 50 -17.37 -17.60 3.53
N TRP A 51 -16.54 -17.86 4.55
CA TRP A 51 -16.62 -17.13 5.82
C TRP A 51 -16.45 -15.64 5.56
N SER A 52 -17.38 -14.83 6.03
CA SER A 52 -17.44 -13.39 5.77
C SER A 52 -17.07 -12.61 7.02
N TYR A 53 -16.21 -11.61 6.89
CA TYR A 53 -15.71 -10.80 8.00
C TYR A 53 -16.06 -9.33 7.79
N ALA A 54 -16.51 -8.66 8.86
CA ALA A 54 -16.74 -7.22 8.86
C ALA A 54 -15.42 -6.44 8.83
N GLN A 55 -15.50 -5.12 8.67
CA GLN A 55 -14.35 -4.21 8.77
C GLN A 55 -13.64 -4.27 10.12
N ALA A 56 -14.39 -4.51 11.21
CA ALA A 56 -13.83 -4.72 12.55
C ALA A 56 -13.28 -6.15 12.77
N GLY A 57 -13.32 -6.98 11.74
CA GLY A 57 -12.75 -8.32 11.72
C GLY A 57 -13.65 -9.44 12.26
N ASN A 58 -14.80 -9.13 12.88
CA ASN A 58 -15.71 -10.15 13.37
C ASN A 58 -16.34 -10.97 12.23
N CYS A 59 -16.45 -12.29 12.42
CA CYS A 59 -17.12 -13.17 11.49
C CYS A 59 -18.63 -12.87 11.50
N LEU A 60 -19.18 -12.55 10.33
CA LEU A 60 -20.60 -12.25 10.13
C LEU A 60 -21.39 -13.46 9.66
N ARG A 61 -20.75 -14.37 8.92
CA ARG A 61 -21.45 -15.46 8.25
C ARG A 61 -20.56 -16.68 8.05
N ILE A 62 -21.10 -17.85 8.37
CA ILE A 62 -20.53 -19.16 8.05
C ILE A 62 -21.53 -19.88 7.12
N PRO A 63 -21.27 -19.95 5.80
CA PRO A 63 -22.26 -20.46 4.85
C PRO A 63 -22.78 -21.87 5.13
N ALA A 64 -21.95 -22.76 5.67
CA ALA A 64 -22.34 -24.13 6.02
C ALA A 64 -23.34 -24.20 7.20
N HIS A 65 -23.46 -23.13 7.99
CA HIS A 65 -24.36 -23.03 9.14
C HIS A 65 -25.15 -21.72 9.06
N PRO A 66 -26.13 -21.59 8.13
CA PRO A 66 -26.78 -20.32 7.82
C PRO A 66 -27.61 -19.73 8.97
N GLY A 67 -28.11 -20.56 9.89
CA GLY A 67 -28.84 -20.11 11.08
C GLY A 67 -27.96 -19.84 12.30
N LEU A 68 -26.66 -20.11 12.22
CA LEU A 68 -25.72 -19.87 13.32
C LEU A 68 -25.32 -18.39 13.33
N THR A 69 -25.47 -17.75 14.48
CA THR A 69 -24.74 -16.50 14.76
C THR A 69 -23.30 -16.87 15.10
N PRO A 70 -22.29 -16.46 14.29
CA PRO A 70 -20.91 -16.83 14.58
C PRO A 70 -20.46 -16.31 15.94
N PRO A 71 -19.70 -17.09 16.74
CA PRO A 71 -19.14 -16.61 18.00
C PRO A 71 -18.26 -15.38 17.81
N GLU A 72 -18.33 -14.43 18.76
CA GLU A 72 -17.53 -13.19 18.71
C GLU A 72 -16.01 -13.43 18.75
N THR A 73 -15.58 -14.59 19.25
CA THR A 73 -14.18 -15.00 19.28
C THR A 73 -13.62 -15.31 17.89
N ILE A 74 -14.47 -15.54 16.88
CA ILE A 74 -14.03 -15.75 15.51
C ILE A 74 -13.80 -14.40 14.85
N ARG A 75 -12.54 -13.96 14.85
CA ARG A 75 -12.12 -12.69 14.28
C ARG A 75 -10.88 -12.83 13.42
N VAL A 76 -10.80 -12.01 12.38
CA VAL A 76 -9.53 -11.67 11.73
C VAL A 76 -8.96 -10.41 12.42
N ALA A 77 -7.64 -10.37 12.62
CA ALA A 77 -6.99 -9.15 13.09
C ALA A 77 -7.11 -8.04 12.05
N THR A 78 -7.26 -6.80 12.50
CA THR A 78 -7.43 -5.62 11.65
C THR A 78 -6.46 -4.53 12.05
N GLN A 79 -6.11 -3.66 11.11
CA GLN A 79 -5.28 -2.50 11.35
C GLN A 79 -6.08 -1.23 11.10
N GLN A 80 -5.77 -0.17 11.86
CA GLN A 80 -6.33 1.14 11.58
C GLN A 80 -5.83 1.62 10.20
N ILE A 81 -6.73 2.26 9.48
CA ILE A 81 -6.55 2.62 8.08
C ILE A 81 -7.17 3.99 7.84
N GLU A 82 -6.47 4.83 7.09
CA GLU A 82 -6.96 6.14 6.67
C GLU A 82 -6.63 6.36 5.18
N GLU A 83 -7.53 7.02 4.47
CA GLU A 83 -7.28 7.46 3.10
C GLU A 83 -7.07 8.96 3.09
N ALA A 84 -5.86 9.38 2.69
CA ALA A 84 -5.44 10.78 2.66
C ALA A 84 -4.62 11.03 1.39
N ASP A 85 -4.93 12.10 0.67
CA ASP A 85 -4.26 12.56 -0.55
C ASP A 85 -4.11 11.45 -1.62
N GLY A 86 -5.16 10.61 -1.73
CA GLY A 86 -5.24 9.49 -2.66
C GLY A 86 -4.33 8.31 -2.31
N VAL A 87 -3.82 8.24 -1.08
CA VAL A 87 -3.02 7.15 -0.53
C VAL A 87 -3.80 6.43 0.57
N ILE A 88 -3.70 5.10 0.59
CA ILE A 88 -4.19 4.29 1.70
C ILE A 88 -3.06 4.10 2.72
N TRP A 89 -3.23 4.68 3.90
CA TRP A 89 -2.32 4.58 5.02
C TRP A 89 -2.79 3.49 5.97
N VAL A 90 -1.89 2.59 6.36
CA VAL A 90 -2.19 1.53 7.33
C VAL A 90 -1.26 1.71 8.52
N ALA A 91 -1.83 1.92 9.70
CA ALA A 91 -1.06 2.07 10.92
C ALA A 91 -0.47 0.72 11.36
N VAL A 92 0.78 0.75 11.80
CA VAL A 92 1.42 -0.37 12.51
C VAL A 92 1.41 -0.02 13.99
N GLY A 93 0.47 -0.62 14.73
CA GLY A 93 0.17 -0.23 16.11
C GLY A 93 -0.84 0.91 16.19
N GLU A 94 -0.86 1.62 17.31
CA GLU A 94 -1.72 2.78 17.51
C GLU A 94 -1.09 4.01 16.82
N PRO A 95 -1.78 4.66 15.88
CA PRO A 95 -1.26 5.86 15.24
C PRO A 95 -1.17 7.00 16.26
N THR A 96 -0.03 7.69 16.28
CA THR A 96 0.20 8.85 17.15
C THR A 96 -0.03 10.17 16.44
N ASP A 97 -0.24 10.15 15.13
CA ASP A 97 -0.39 11.34 14.29
C ASP A 97 -1.25 11.03 13.06
N GLN A 98 -1.70 12.06 12.35
CA GLN A 98 -2.43 11.93 11.09
C GLN A 98 -1.49 11.56 9.94
N PRO A 99 -2.00 10.95 8.86
CA PRO A 99 -1.22 10.77 7.65
C PRO A 99 -0.66 12.09 7.11
N PRO A 100 0.58 12.08 6.58
CA PRO A 100 1.17 13.28 6.02
C PRO A 100 0.42 13.75 4.78
N ARG A 101 0.43 15.08 4.59
CA ARG A 101 -0.16 15.73 3.41
C ARG A 101 0.88 16.03 2.34
N PHE A 102 0.46 15.95 1.08
CA PHE A 102 1.29 16.20 -0.10
C PHE A 102 0.67 17.30 -0.97
N ASP A 103 0.57 18.52 -0.40
CA ASP A 103 -0.05 19.66 -1.07
C ASP A 103 0.52 19.92 -2.47
N GLY A 104 -0.38 20.13 -3.44
CA GLY A 104 -0.04 20.35 -4.85
C GLY A 104 0.37 19.09 -5.62
N PHE A 105 0.37 17.92 -4.99
CA PHE A 105 0.64 16.64 -5.65
C PHE A 105 -0.60 15.75 -5.70
N VAL A 106 -0.69 14.95 -6.76
CA VAL A 106 -1.67 13.86 -6.90
C VAL A 106 -0.95 12.54 -7.18
N PRO A 107 -1.47 11.40 -6.69
CA PRO A 107 -0.93 10.09 -7.04
C PRO A 107 -1.02 9.85 -8.55
N LEU A 108 0.08 9.36 -9.14
CA LEU A 108 0.16 9.00 -10.55
C LEU A 108 0.09 7.48 -10.73
N ARG A 109 0.95 6.74 -10.01
CA ARG A 109 1.01 5.27 -10.04
C ARG A 109 1.91 4.74 -8.92
N SER A 110 1.93 3.43 -8.76
CA SER A 110 2.92 2.74 -7.93
C SER A 110 3.81 1.85 -8.80
N LEU A 111 5.04 1.60 -8.34
CA LEU A 111 5.94 0.60 -8.89
C LEU A 111 6.77 -0.02 -7.76
N THR A 112 7.28 -1.23 -7.97
CA THR A 112 8.23 -1.87 -7.07
C THR A 112 9.62 -1.74 -7.65
N ALA A 113 10.58 -1.29 -6.85
CA ALA A 113 12.01 -1.33 -7.16
C ALA A 113 12.66 -2.47 -6.38
N GLN A 114 13.46 -3.30 -7.06
CA GLN A 114 14.35 -4.27 -6.41
C GLN A 114 15.64 -3.58 -5.95
N ALA A 115 15.45 -2.54 -5.14
CA ALA A 115 16.51 -1.76 -4.53
C ALA A 115 16.04 -1.24 -3.15
N GLY A 116 16.99 -1.12 -2.22
CA GLY A 116 16.75 -0.45 -0.95
C GLY A 116 16.59 1.06 -1.13
N ILE A 117 16.03 1.72 -0.12
CA ILE A 117 15.81 3.18 -0.12
C ILE A 117 17.13 3.94 -0.39
N ALA A 118 18.24 3.51 0.20
CA ALA A 118 19.54 4.18 0.01
C ALA A 118 20.00 4.19 -1.47
N ALA A 119 19.79 3.09 -2.19
CA ALA A 119 20.11 3.01 -3.62
C ALA A 119 19.18 3.89 -4.46
N ILE A 120 17.90 4.01 -4.09
CA ILE A 120 16.94 4.94 -4.73
C ILE A 120 17.36 6.40 -4.51
N GLU A 121 17.75 6.75 -3.28
CA GLU A 121 18.23 8.10 -2.97
C GLU A 121 19.52 8.45 -3.75
N ALA A 122 20.47 7.51 -3.82
CA ALA A 122 21.69 7.68 -4.62
C ALA A 122 21.37 7.82 -6.12
N ALA A 123 20.43 7.02 -6.64
CA ALA A 123 20.00 7.12 -8.03
C ALA A 123 19.27 8.44 -8.32
N ALA A 124 18.45 8.93 -7.40
CA ALA A 124 17.73 10.19 -7.51
C ALA A 124 18.63 11.41 -7.35
N GLY A 125 19.75 11.28 -6.63
CA GLY A 125 20.57 12.42 -6.22
C GLY A 125 19.87 13.29 -5.17
N ALA A 126 18.92 12.72 -4.42
CA ALA A 126 18.09 13.42 -3.45
C ALA A 126 17.77 12.50 -2.27
N LYS A 127 17.41 13.10 -1.13
CA LYS A 127 17.03 12.37 0.09
C LYS A 127 15.53 12.48 0.33
N LYS A 128 14.95 11.43 0.91
CA LYS A 128 13.56 11.49 1.40
C LYS A 128 13.49 12.35 2.66
N ASN A 129 12.37 12.99 2.91
CA ASN A 129 12.09 13.66 4.18
C ASN A 129 11.68 12.67 5.28
N ALA A 130 11.32 13.18 6.47
CA ALA A 130 10.89 12.36 7.61
C ALA A 130 9.68 11.45 7.30
N ASN A 131 8.80 11.89 6.40
CA ASN A 131 7.60 11.16 5.97
C ASN A 131 7.89 10.15 4.85
N GLY A 132 9.15 9.98 4.46
CA GLY A 132 9.55 9.07 3.38
C GLY A 132 9.32 9.61 1.97
N PHE A 133 9.03 10.91 1.84
CA PHE A 133 8.76 11.55 0.54
C PHE A 133 10.03 12.19 -0.01
N LEU A 134 10.41 11.79 -1.23
CA LEU A 134 11.53 12.33 -2.00
C LEU A 134 10.98 13.16 -3.15
N ARG A 135 11.55 14.34 -3.40
CA ARG A 135 11.20 15.20 -4.55
C ARG A 135 12.33 15.24 -5.55
N GLN A 136 11.97 15.24 -6.83
CA GLN A 136 12.92 15.39 -7.93
C GLN A 136 12.31 16.31 -8.99
N SER A 137 13.09 17.29 -9.42
CA SER A 137 12.72 18.14 -10.56
C SER A 137 13.02 17.41 -11.87
N LEU A 138 12.04 17.36 -12.76
CA LEU A 138 12.18 16.88 -14.13
C LEU A 138 11.65 17.95 -15.09
N HIS A 139 12.56 18.60 -15.82
CA HIS A 139 12.24 19.79 -16.60
C HIS A 139 11.60 20.89 -15.74
N SER A 140 10.37 21.31 -16.07
CA SER A 140 9.59 22.33 -15.34
C SER A 140 8.60 21.74 -14.34
N GLU A 141 8.64 20.42 -14.10
CA GLU A 141 7.71 19.73 -13.21
C GLU A 141 8.44 19.16 -11.99
N GLU A 142 7.76 19.13 -10.85
CA GLU A 142 8.20 18.33 -9.71
C GLU A 142 7.51 16.97 -9.71
N ILE A 143 8.30 15.93 -9.46
CA ILE A 143 7.84 14.56 -9.25
C ILE A 143 8.13 14.18 -7.81
N GLY A 144 7.12 13.62 -7.14
CA GLY A 144 7.23 13.11 -5.79
C GLY A 144 7.34 11.59 -5.78
N PHE A 145 8.10 11.05 -4.84
CA PHE A 145 8.25 9.62 -4.62
C PHE A 145 8.11 9.33 -3.14
N LEU A 146 6.99 8.71 -2.74
CA LEU A 146 6.85 8.15 -1.40
C LEU A 146 7.46 6.75 -1.39
N LEU A 147 8.54 6.60 -0.62
CA LEU A 147 9.33 5.38 -0.55
C LEU A 147 8.91 4.55 0.67
N VAL A 148 8.39 3.35 0.42
CA VAL A 148 7.94 2.42 1.45
C VAL A 148 8.72 1.12 1.33
N GLU A 149 9.64 0.88 2.25
CA GLU A 149 10.39 -0.38 2.33
C GLU A 149 9.42 -1.55 2.58
N GLN A 150 9.56 -2.63 1.80
CA GLN A 150 8.72 -3.82 1.90
C GLN A 150 9.50 -4.99 2.50
N GLU A 151 10.71 -5.20 2.00
CA GLU A 151 11.70 -6.22 2.40
C GLU A 151 13.10 -5.61 2.21
N PRO A 152 14.16 -6.22 2.77
CA PRO A 152 15.52 -5.81 2.44
C PRO A 152 15.70 -5.76 0.93
N ASP A 153 16.25 -4.65 0.44
CA ASP A 153 16.47 -4.40 -0.98
C ASP A 153 15.21 -4.38 -1.87
N GLN A 154 14.02 -4.21 -1.28
CA GLN A 154 12.77 -4.04 -2.03
C GLN A 154 11.94 -2.86 -1.51
N THR A 155 11.67 -1.91 -2.38
CA THR A 155 10.92 -0.69 -2.05
C THR A 155 9.68 -0.56 -2.94
N LEU A 156 8.52 -0.36 -2.33
CA LEU A 156 7.33 0.13 -3.02
C LEU A 156 7.44 1.65 -3.15
N VAL A 157 7.35 2.13 -4.39
CA VAL A 157 7.45 3.55 -4.72
C VAL A 157 6.08 4.03 -5.20
N HIS A 158 5.45 4.91 -4.44
CA HIS A 158 4.28 5.66 -4.93
C HIS A 158 4.76 6.94 -5.59
N VAL A 159 4.44 7.08 -6.87
CA VAL A 159 4.83 8.22 -7.71
C VAL A 159 3.72 9.25 -7.68
N PHE A 160 4.09 10.50 -7.44
CA PHE A 160 3.22 11.66 -7.42
C PHE A 160 3.68 12.68 -8.45
N ILE A 161 2.75 13.49 -8.92
CA ILE A 161 3.00 14.58 -9.85
C ILE A 161 2.15 15.79 -9.47
N GLY A 162 2.54 16.99 -9.90
CA GLY A 162 1.72 18.20 -9.75
C GLY A 162 0.25 17.97 -10.13
N ASP A 163 -0.67 18.50 -9.33
CA ASP A 163 -2.12 18.40 -9.55
C ASP A 163 -2.57 18.96 -10.92
N ASN A 164 -1.91 20.02 -11.37
CA ASN A 164 -2.13 20.69 -12.65
C ASN A 164 -1.36 20.06 -13.82
N ALA A 165 -0.71 18.91 -13.62
CA ALA A 165 0.10 18.28 -14.66
C ALA A 165 -0.72 17.80 -15.86
N THR A 166 -0.27 18.20 -17.05
CA THR A 166 -0.85 17.79 -18.33
C THR A 166 -0.70 16.28 -18.58
N PRO A 167 -1.47 15.68 -19.51
CA PRO A 167 -1.26 14.28 -19.90
C PRO A 167 0.18 13.97 -20.34
N LEU A 168 0.84 14.91 -21.03
CA LEU A 168 2.24 14.77 -21.42
C LEU A 168 3.17 14.73 -20.20
N ASN A 169 2.98 15.64 -19.23
CA ASN A 169 3.75 15.67 -18.00
C ASN A 169 3.59 14.36 -17.22
N ARG A 170 2.37 13.82 -17.14
CA ARG A 170 2.08 12.52 -16.50
C ARG A 170 2.81 11.36 -17.17
N ILE A 171 2.86 11.33 -18.51
CA ILE A 171 3.62 10.33 -19.26
C ILE A 171 5.12 10.46 -19.00
N LEU A 172 5.66 11.68 -19.02
CA LEU A 172 7.08 11.94 -18.76
C LEU A 172 7.46 11.54 -17.33
N ALA A 173 6.64 11.88 -16.34
CA ALA A 173 6.88 11.48 -14.96
C ALA A 173 6.82 9.97 -14.77
N SER A 174 5.86 9.28 -15.42
CA SER A 174 5.83 7.81 -15.38
C SER A 174 7.07 7.19 -16.01
N ARG A 175 7.64 7.77 -17.07
CA ARG A 175 8.88 7.29 -17.69
C ARG A 175 10.09 7.56 -16.81
N ALA A 176 10.15 8.74 -16.18
CA ALA A 176 11.21 9.09 -15.24
C ALA A 176 11.20 8.19 -14.01
N ALA A 177 10.03 7.81 -13.50
CA ALA A 177 9.90 6.84 -12.41
C ALA A 177 10.48 5.46 -12.79
N GLU A 178 10.24 4.97 -14.01
CA GLU A 178 10.86 3.73 -14.50
C GLU A 178 12.37 3.86 -14.71
N ALA A 179 12.85 5.01 -15.18
CA ALA A 179 14.28 5.29 -15.31
C ALA A 179 14.98 5.31 -13.94
N LEU A 180 14.36 5.95 -12.95
CA LEU A 180 14.82 5.97 -11.55
C LEU A 180 14.88 4.55 -10.99
N ARG A 181 13.81 3.75 -11.16
CA ARG A 181 13.77 2.34 -10.74
C ARG A 181 14.97 1.57 -11.28
N ARG A 182 15.19 1.61 -12.60
CA ARG A 182 16.31 0.90 -13.27
C ARG A 182 17.67 1.37 -12.76
N LYS A 183 17.85 2.68 -12.57
CA LYS A 183 19.10 3.24 -12.04
C LYS A 183 19.34 2.78 -10.61
N ALA A 184 18.31 2.77 -9.75
CA ALA A 184 18.40 2.30 -8.37
C ALA A 184 18.75 0.81 -8.29
N GLU A 185 18.10 -0.03 -9.11
CA GLU A 185 18.41 -1.47 -9.20
C GLU A 185 19.86 -1.71 -9.70
N GLY A 186 20.35 -0.86 -10.61
CA GLY A 186 21.75 -0.86 -11.04
C GLY A 186 22.72 -0.49 -9.91
N VAL A 187 22.40 0.53 -9.12
CA VAL A 187 23.19 0.93 -7.93
C VAL A 187 23.21 -0.18 -6.89
N GLN A 188 22.07 -0.82 -6.63
CA GLN A 188 21.96 -1.95 -5.71
C GLN A 188 22.88 -3.11 -6.13
N THR A 189 22.89 -3.42 -7.43
CA THR A 189 23.66 -4.56 -7.98
C THR A 189 25.17 -4.29 -7.99
N ASN A 190 25.59 -3.07 -8.34
CA ASN A 190 27.00 -2.70 -8.49
C ASN A 190 27.66 -2.23 -7.18
N GLY A 191 26.90 -2.13 -6.10
CA GLY A 191 27.31 -1.51 -4.84
C GLY A 191 27.20 0.02 -4.89
N ILE A 192 26.81 0.63 -3.77
CA ILE A 192 26.87 2.08 -3.60
C ILE A 192 28.35 2.44 -3.54
N SER A 193 28.91 3.01 -4.61
CA SER A 193 30.24 3.61 -4.54
C SER A 193 30.21 4.70 -3.49
N ALA A 194 30.98 4.50 -2.41
CA ALA A 194 31.08 5.40 -1.26
C ALA A 194 31.66 6.77 -1.64
#